data_AF-A0A319DWP8-F1
#
_entry.id   AF-A0A319DWP8-F1
#
_cell.length_a   1.000
_cell.length_b   1.000
_cell.length_c   1.000
_cell.angle_alpha   90.00
_cell.angle_beta   90.00
_cell.angle_gamma   90.00
#
_symmetry.space_group_name_H-M   'P 1'
#
loop_
_entity.id
_entity.type
_entity.pdbx_description
1 polymer ?
#
loop_
_entity_poly.entity_id
_entity_poly.type
_entity_poly.pdbx_seq_one_letter_code
_entity_poly.pdbx_strand_id
1 'polypeptide(L)' 'MAQLIENIINQDLVGYIRKEKLEARLRSIFRYDIRVRHVNERFVFDAPRIITRDEIDDLREIDRV' A
#
# COMPACT_ATOMS: atom_id res chain seq x y z
N MET A 1 8.77 -15.24 -15.78
CA MET A 1 9.23 -14.01 -15.11
C MET A 1 8.03 -13.30 -14.52
N ALA A 2 8.01 -12.98 -13.22
CA ALA A 2 6.97 -12.14 -12.65
C ALA A 2 7.25 -10.69 -13.07
N GLN A 3 6.41 -10.11 -13.91
CA GLN A 3 6.49 -8.68 -14.23
C GLN A 3 5.92 -7.94 -13.04
N LEU A 4 6.78 -7.22 -12.32
CA LEU A 4 6.35 -6.32 -11.26
C LEU A 4 5.86 -5.02 -11.92
N ILE A 5 4.68 -4.59 -11.51
CA ILE A 5 4.02 -3.37 -11.94
C ILE A 5 4.28 -2.31 -10.86
N GLU A 6 4.70 -1.13 -11.29
CA GLU A 6 4.84 0.04 -10.42
C GLU A 6 3.44 0.52 -10.02
N ASN A 7 3.17 0.50 -8.72
CA ASN A 7 1.96 0.99 -8.11
C ASN A 7 2.23 2.33 -7.44
N ILE A 8 1.39 3.32 -7.74
CA ILE A 8 1.51 4.67 -7.21
C ILE A 8 0.24 5.01 -6.46
N ILE A 9 0.38 5.33 -5.17
CA ILE A 9 -0.73 5.63 -4.29
C ILE A 9 -0.49 6.98 -3.61
N ASN A 10 -1.38 7.94 -3.84
CA ASN A 10 -1.29 9.23 -3.14
C ASN A 10 -1.58 9.04 -1.65
N GLN A 11 -0.78 9.66 -0.78
CA GLN A 11 -0.99 9.70 0.68
C GLN A 11 -2.40 10.20 1.04
N ASP A 12 -2.93 11.14 0.26
CA ASP A 12 -4.29 11.68 0.41
C ASP A 12 -5.37 10.60 0.26
N LEU A 13 -5.17 9.66 -0.67
CA LEU A 13 -6.12 8.56 -0.94
C LEU A 13 -6.15 7.53 0.18
N VAL A 14 -5.07 7.36 0.93
CA VAL A 14 -4.97 6.33 1.98
C VAL A 14 -5.18 6.89 3.38
N GLY A 15 -5.51 8.18 3.51
CA GLY A 15 -5.91 8.81 4.76
C GLY A 15 -4.90 8.59 5.88
N TYR A 16 -3.83 9.38 5.92
CA TYR A 16 -2.83 9.33 6.99
C TYR A 16 -2.31 7.91 7.32
N ILE A 17 -2.16 7.04 6.32
CA ILE A 17 -1.49 5.76 6.51
C ILE A 17 0.03 6.01 6.64
N ARG A 18 0.65 5.38 7.64
CA ARG A 18 2.11 5.36 7.73
C ARG A 18 2.69 4.35 6.72
N LYS A 19 3.83 4.68 6.12
CA LYS A 19 4.59 3.79 5.23
C LYS A 19 4.74 2.37 5.80
N GLU A 20 5.11 2.26 7.08
CA GLU A 20 5.33 0.98 7.75
C GLU A 20 4.08 0.09 7.78
N LYS A 21 2.89 0.70 8.00
CA LYS A 21 1.61 -0.03 7.95
C LYS A 21 1.30 -0.50 6.53
N LEU A 22 1.58 0.33 5.53
CA LEU A 22 1.39 -0.02 4.12
C LEU A 22 2.29 -1.21 3.73
N GLU A 23 3.57 -1.16 4.10
CA GLU A 23 4.53 -2.26 3.86
C GLU A 23 4.09 -3.56 4.55
N ALA A 24 3.63 -3.50 5.80
CA ALA A 24 3.14 -4.67 6.52
C ALA A 24 1.91 -5.32 5.85
N ARG A 25 0.95 -4.50 5.37
CA ARG A 25 -0.22 -5.00 4.63
C ARG A 25 0.16 -5.56 3.27
N LEU A 26 0.99 -4.86 2.50
CA LEU A 26 1.48 -5.36 1.22
C LEU A 26 2.18 -6.71 1.40
N ARG A 27 3.00 -6.84 2.46
CA ARG A 27 3.60 -8.12 2.84
C ARG A 27 2.55 -9.18 3.17
N SER A 28 1.45 -8.84 3.83
CA SER A 28 0.37 -9.78 4.14
C SER A 28 -0.42 -10.20 2.90
N ILE A 29 -0.74 -9.26 2.00
CA ILE A 29 -1.51 -9.49 0.77
C ILE A 29 -0.72 -10.37 -0.19
N PHE A 30 0.55 -10.04 -0.38
CA PHE A 30 1.39 -10.69 -1.37
C PHE A 30 2.24 -11.83 -0.82
N ARG A 31 2.31 -11.97 0.51
CA ARG A 31 3.17 -12.93 1.23
C ARG A 31 4.66 -12.79 0.92
N TYR A 32 5.11 -11.61 0.48
CA TYR A 32 6.53 -11.31 0.29
C TYR A 32 6.84 -9.85 0.64
N ASP A 33 8.12 -9.55 0.88
CA ASP A 33 8.57 -8.23 1.30
C ASP A 33 8.44 -7.22 0.14
N ILE A 34 7.52 -6.25 0.27
CA ILE A 34 7.34 -5.17 -0.69
C ILE A 34 7.86 -3.89 -0.06
N ARG A 35 8.84 -3.27 -0.73
CA ARG A 35 9.42 -2.00 -0.30
C ARG A 35 8.60 -0.86 -0.85
N VAL A 36 8.09 -0.03 0.06
CA VAL A 36 7.37 1.19 -0.32
C VAL A 36 8.33 2.38 -0.30
N ARG A 37 8.36 3.13 -1.40
CA ARG A 37 9.09 4.39 -1.52
C ARG A 37 8.10 5.53 -1.36
N HIS A 38 8.38 6.44 -0.43
CA HIS A 38 7.59 7.65 -0.27
C HIS A 38 8.26 8.79 -1.05
N VAL A 39 7.64 9.26 -2.12
CA VAL A 39 8.16 10.27 -3.04
C VAL A 39 7.07 11.29 -3.32
N ASN A 40 7.28 12.57 -3.00
CA ASN A 40 6.31 13.66 -3.23
C ASN A 40 4.90 13.36 -2.70
N GLU A 41 4.79 12.88 -1.45
CA GLU A 41 3.50 12.52 -0.84
C GLU A 41 2.78 11.35 -1.52
N ARG A 42 3.52 10.56 -2.31
CA ARG A 42 3.03 9.35 -2.97
C ARG A 42 3.84 8.15 -2.51
N PHE A 43 3.15 7.06 -2.28
CA PHE A 43 3.72 5.75 -2.05
C PHE A 43 3.87 5.04 -3.39
N VAL A 44 5.11 4.76 -3.77
CA VAL A 44 5.50 4.06 -4.99
C VAL A 44 6.08 2.71 -4.60
N PHE A 45 5.58 1.63 -5.17
CA PHE A 45 6.07 0.27 -4.89
C PHE A 45 5.84 -0.68 -6.06
N ASP A 46 6.68 -1.70 -6.14
CA ASP A 46 6.62 -2.73 -7.17
C ASP A 46 5.83 -3.94 -6.65
N ALA A 47 4.77 -4.34 -7.36
CA ALA A 47 3.93 -5.49 -6.98
C ALA A 47 3.56 -6.32 -8.22
N PRO A 48 3.17 -7.61 -8.09
CA PRO A 48 2.89 -8.47 -9.24
C PRO A 48 1.51 -8.19 -9.85
N ARG A 49 0.70 -7.33 -9.21
CA ARG A 49 -0.62 -6.88 -9.62
C ARG A 49 -0.83 -5.45 -9.14
N ILE A 50 -1.78 -4.75 -9.75
CA ILE A 50 -2.18 -3.42 -9.30
C ILE A 50 -2.96 -3.56 -7.99
N ILE A 51 -2.58 -2.80 -6.97
CA ILE A 51 -3.34 -2.67 -5.72
C ILE A 51 -4.22 -1.43 -5.82
N THR A 52 -5.50 -1.62 -5.59
CA THR A 52 -6.48 -0.55 -5.50
C THR A 52 -6.52 0.01 -4.08
N ARG A 53 -7.06 1.22 -3.95
CA ARG A 53 -7.30 1.83 -2.65
C ARG A 53 -8.11 0.93 -1.73
N ASP A 54 -9.14 0.25 -2.24
CA ASP A 54 -10.05 -0.60 -1.45
C ASP A 54 -9.30 -1.68 -0.63
N GLU A 55 -8.32 -2.32 -1.26
CA GLU A 55 -7.45 -3.34 -0.63
C GLU A 55 -6.55 -2.76 0.48
N ILE A 56 -6.36 -1.44 0.52
CA ILE A 56 -5.57 -0.72 1.53
C ILE A 56 -6.49 0.01 2.53
N ASP A 57 -7.61 0.57 2.08
CA ASP A 57 -8.56 1.39 2.84
C ASP A 57 -9.35 0.57 3.87
N ASP A 58 -9.39 -0.76 3.74
CA ASP A 58 -9.78 -1.70 4.81
C ASP A 58 -8.99 -1.49 6.13
N LEU A 59 -7.96 -0.63 6.13
CA LEU A 59 -7.29 -0.10 7.31
C LEU A 59 -8.09 0.94 8.11
N ARG A 60 -9.24 1.42 7.61
CA ARG A 60 -10.22 2.16 8.41
C ARG A 60 -11.02 1.17 9.26
N GLU A 61 -10.32 0.45 10.14
CA GLU A 61 -10.96 -0.17 11.29
C GLU A 61 -11.54 0.97 12.15
N ILE A 62 -12.83 1.24 11.91
CA ILE A 62 -13.87 1.32 12.92
C ILE A 62 -13.35 1.85 14.27
N ASP A 63 -13.19 3.17 14.38
CA ASP A 63 -13.32 3.84 15.67
C ASP A 63 -14.81 3.74 16.08
N ARG A 64 -15.21 2.56 16.58
CA ARG A 64 -16.41 2.39 17.39
C ARG A 64 -15.94 2.27 18.84
N VAL A 65 -15.84 3.40 19.52
CA VAL A 65 -15.96 3.48 20.97
C VAL A 65 -16.91 4.61 21.35
#